data_AF-A0A2N5UFB5-F1
#
_entry.id   AF-A0A2N5UFB5-F1
#
_cell.length_a   1.000
_cell.length_b   1.000
_cell.length_c   1.000
_cell.angle_alpha   90.00
_cell.angle_beta   90.00
_cell.angle_gamma   90.00
#
_symmetry.space_group_name_H-M   'P 1'
#
loop_
_entity.id
_entity.type
_entity.pdbx_description
1 polymer ?
#
loop_
_entity_poly.entity_id
_entity_poly.type
_entity_poly.pdbx_seq_one_letter_code
_entity_poly.pdbx_strand_id
1 'polypeptide(L)'
;MSDITLILAEMKAQGNEDRVRRDRNDARSRRKADLDEQTCVTAIVGAVTRRFRPEDIQKPDGSNIRQWECMLRLHAAERFQDPHYFLGNDKAIIDPSDKMIAQGIINSSISSDLTYVILDFASFFDIYKHLISKFRVVNRAAQLQLWNEFLAVDPAKLSTTAALYKKLNHIGNAFHKKGLVLSWEVMTGLIIHNNLRDSLCQSVDQKVELFMESHNYQVPTYTTNCDQQCLNVTSDVEPTCPTPPKSFGVYQSGRYWGMTLA
;
A
#
# COMPACT_ATOMS: atom_id res chain seq x y z
N MET A 1 66.29 -40.42 -16.78
CA MET A 1 65.22 -39.71 -16.05
C MET A 1 64.86 -40.56 -14.85
N SER A 2 64.84 -39.98 -13.64
CA SER A 2 64.77 -40.73 -12.36
C SER A 2 63.33 -41.00 -11.97
N ASP A 3 63.01 -42.19 -11.45
CA ASP A 3 61.67 -42.60 -10.99
C ASP A 3 61.00 -41.61 -10.03
N ILE A 4 61.80 -40.86 -9.26
CA ILE A 4 61.32 -39.83 -8.34
C ILE A 4 60.64 -38.67 -9.09
N THR A 5 61.15 -38.30 -10.27
CA THR A 5 60.54 -37.25 -11.10
C THR A 5 59.21 -37.69 -11.72
N LEU A 6 59.06 -38.99 -11.98
CA LEU A 6 57.81 -39.57 -12.48
C LEU A 6 56.74 -39.55 -11.38
N ILE A 7 57.09 -39.98 -10.16
CA ILE A 7 56.19 -39.99 -9.00
C ILE A 7 55.70 -38.56 -8.65
N LEU A 8 56.60 -37.58 -8.65
CA LEU A 8 56.23 -36.19 -8.38
C LEU A 8 55.30 -35.60 -9.45
N ALA A 9 55.50 -35.95 -10.72
CA ALA A 9 54.62 -35.54 -11.80
C ALA A 9 53.23 -36.16 -11.67
N GLU A 10 53.15 -37.44 -11.31
CA GLU A 10 51.90 -38.17 -11.10
C GLU A 10 51.11 -37.64 -9.90
N MET A 11 51.77 -37.41 -8.76
CA MET A 11 51.15 -36.79 -7.58
C MET A 11 50.60 -35.39 -7.89
N LYS A 12 51.31 -34.60 -8.70
CA LYS A 12 50.86 -33.26 -9.12
C LYS A 12 49.67 -33.34 -10.09
N ALA A 13 49.70 -34.29 -11.03
CA ALA A 13 48.59 -34.54 -11.94
C ALA A 13 47.33 -34.97 -11.18
N GLN A 14 47.47 -35.89 -10.23
CA GLN A 14 46.37 -36.37 -9.39
C GLN A 14 45.81 -35.27 -8.48
N GLY A 15 46.68 -34.45 -7.87
CA GLY A 15 46.24 -33.30 -7.08
C GLY A 15 45.48 -32.25 -7.90
N ASN A 16 45.87 -32.03 -9.15
CA ASN A 16 45.16 -31.15 -10.06
C ASN A 16 43.81 -31.75 -10.50
N GLU A 17 43.77 -33.04 -10.81
CA GLU A 17 42.53 -33.75 -11.16
C GLU A 17 41.52 -33.72 -10.01
N ASP A 18 41.96 -33.95 -8.78
CA ASP A 18 41.11 -33.87 -7.59
C ASP A 18 40.56 -32.45 -7.34
N ARG A 19 41.37 -31.41 -7.62
CA ARG A 19 40.89 -30.01 -7.58
C ARG A 19 39.80 -29.77 -8.62
N VAL A 20 40.04 -30.14 -9.87
CA VAL A 20 39.05 -30.00 -10.96
C VAL A 20 37.77 -30.77 -10.65
N ARG A 21 37.89 -31.97 -10.06
CA ARG A 21 36.74 -32.78 -9.63
C ARG A 21 35.95 -32.11 -8.51
N ARG A 22 36.63 -31.53 -7.50
CA ARG A 22 35.98 -30.75 -6.44
C ARG A 22 35.26 -29.53 -6.99
N ASP A 23 35.92 -28.71 -7.80
CA ASP A 23 35.32 -27.50 -8.40
C ASP A 23 34.07 -27.84 -9.23
N ARG A 24 34.12 -28.93 -10.00
CA ARG A 24 32.98 -29.42 -10.77
C ARG A 24 31.83 -29.88 -9.88
N ASN A 25 32.14 -30.60 -8.79
CA ASN A 25 31.13 -31.04 -7.84
C ASN A 25 30.50 -29.85 -7.10
N ASP A 26 31.29 -28.87 -6.70
CA ASP A 26 30.80 -27.65 -6.04
C ASP A 26 29.91 -26.84 -6.98
N ALA A 27 30.32 -26.67 -8.25
CA ALA A 27 29.49 -26.01 -9.25
C ALA A 27 28.16 -26.76 -9.49
N ARG A 28 28.19 -28.10 -9.48
CA ARG A 28 26.96 -28.91 -9.58
C ARG A 28 26.06 -28.73 -8.35
N SER A 29 26.63 -28.74 -7.15
CA SER A 29 25.90 -28.55 -5.90
C SER A 29 25.24 -27.17 -5.83
N ARG A 30 25.96 -26.11 -6.26
CA ARG A 30 25.39 -24.75 -6.34
C ARG A 30 24.21 -24.68 -7.31
N ARG A 31 24.38 -25.17 -8.54
CA ARG A 31 23.28 -25.20 -9.54
C ARG A 31 22.06 -25.97 -9.05
N LYS A 32 22.26 -27.06 -8.30
CA LYS A 32 21.17 -27.82 -7.71
C LYS A 32 20.45 -27.01 -6.64
N ALA A 33 21.18 -26.36 -5.74
CA ALA A 33 20.60 -25.50 -4.72
C ALA A 33 19.80 -24.34 -5.33
N ASP A 34 20.34 -23.67 -6.35
CA ASP A 34 19.65 -22.59 -7.05
C ASP A 34 18.34 -23.06 -7.70
N LEU A 35 18.34 -24.28 -8.29
CA LEU A 35 17.13 -24.85 -8.90
C LEU A 35 16.09 -25.24 -7.84
N ASP A 36 16.52 -25.79 -6.71
CA ASP A 36 15.66 -26.14 -5.59
C ASP A 36 15.03 -24.86 -4.99
N GLU A 37 15.80 -23.78 -4.86
CA GLU A 37 15.30 -22.46 -4.44
C GLU A 37 14.28 -21.90 -5.44
N GLN A 38 14.59 -21.88 -6.73
CA GLN A 38 13.68 -21.40 -7.77
C GLN A 38 12.38 -22.21 -7.81
N THR A 39 12.46 -23.52 -7.56
CA THR A 39 11.29 -24.41 -7.48
C THR A 39 10.43 -24.05 -6.27
N CYS A 40 11.05 -23.80 -5.12
CA CYS A 40 10.37 -23.37 -3.90
C CYS A 40 9.64 -22.03 -4.11
N VAL A 41 10.34 -21.03 -4.65
CA VAL A 41 9.78 -19.71 -4.98
C VAL A 41 8.57 -19.87 -5.90
N THR A 42 8.71 -20.63 -6.99
CA THR A 42 7.64 -20.83 -7.98
C THR A 42 6.42 -21.52 -7.37
N ALA A 43 6.64 -22.51 -6.49
CA ALA A 43 5.56 -23.19 -5.79
C ALA A 43 4.80 -22.25 -4.83
N ILE A 44 5.52 -21.42 -4.07
CA ILE A 44 4.92 -20.44 -3.15
C ILE A 44 4.14 -19.38 -3.93
N VAL A 45 4.75 -18.78 -4.95
CA VAL A 45 4.09 -17.78 -5.80
C VAL A 45 2.84 -18.40 -6.42
N GLY A 46 2.95 -19.58 -7.03
CA GLY A 46 1.80 -20.28 -7.62
C GLY A 46 0.67 -20.58 -6.62
N ALA A 47 1.00 -20.92 -5.37
CA ALA A 47 0.00 -21.14 -4.32
C ALA A 47 -0.72 -19.84 -3.92
N VAL A 48 0.02 -18.72 -3.83
CA VAL A 48 -0.54 -17.40 -3.52
C VAL A 48 -1.37 -16.88 -4.69
N THR A 49 -0.86 -16.93 -5.93
CA THR A 49 -1.56 -16.46 -7.13
C THR A 49 -2.92 -17.14 -7.31
N ARG A 50 -3.03 -18.45 -6.99
CA ARG A 50 -4.31 -19.18 -7.06
C ARG A 50 -5.39 -18.65 -6.11
N ARG A 51 -5.03 -17.86 -5.10
CA ARG A 51 -5.96 -17.24 -4.15
C ARG A 51 -6.46 -15.87 -4.61
N PHE A 52 -5.85 -15.28 -5.64
CA PHE A 52 -6.38 -14.08 -6.28
C PHE A 52 -7.54 -14.47 -7.20
N ARG A 53 -8.71 -13.88 -6.98
CA ARG A 53 -9.81 -13.97 -7.95
C ARG A 53 -9.56 -12.96 -9.07
N PRO A 54 -10.18 -13.13 -10.25
CA PRO A 54 -10.04 -12.17 -11.35
C PRO A 54 -10.36 -10.72 -10.96
N GLU A 55 -11.26 -10.51 -9.99
CA GLU A 55 -11.62 -9.19 -9.47
C GLU A 55 -10.56 -8.57 -8.55
N ASP A 56 -9.70 -9.41 -7.97
CA ASP A 56 -8.61 -9.02 -7.06
C ASP A 56 -7.33 -8.66 -7.84
N ILE A 57 -7.21 -9.03 -9.12
CA ILE A 57 -6.09 -8.69 -10.00
C ILE A 57 -6.16 -7.22 -10.41
N GLN A 58 -5.08 -6.47 -10.24
CA GLN A 58 -5.06 -5.03 -10.53
C GLN A 58 -5.42 -4.75 -11.98
N LYS A 59 -6.51 -3.99 -12.16
CA LYS A 59 -7.01 -3.60 -13.49
C LYS A 59 -6.21 -2.43 -14.04
N PRO A 60 -6.08 -2.33 -15.38
CA PRO A 60 -5.34 -1.25 -16.03
C PRO A 60 -5.98 0.13 -15.83
N ASP A 61 -7.26 0.19 -15.50
CA ASP A 61 -8.00 1.42 -15.21
C ASP A 61 -7.92 1.86 -13.74
N GLY A 62 -7.26 1.10 -12.86
CA GLY A 62 -7.15 1.41 -11.44
C GLY A 62 -8.42 1.16 -10.62
N SER A 63 -9.51 0.69 -11.23
CA SER A 63 -10.85 0.70 -10.62
C SER A 63 -10.97 -0.17 -9.37
N ASN A 64 -10.11 -1.16 -9.19
CA ASN A 64 -10.07 -2.07 -8.04
C ASN A 64 -8.85 -1.88 -7.14
N ILE A 65 -8.14 -0.73 -7.21
CA ILE A 65 -6.88 -0.51 -6.48
C ILE A 65 -6.96 -0.80 -4.97
N ARG A 66 -8.10 -0.49 -4.33
CA ARG A 66 -8.30 -0.76 -2.89
C ARG A 66 -8.45 -2.25 -2.58
N GLN A 67 -9.16 -2.97 -3.44
CA GLN A 67 -9.35 -4.41 -3.30
C GLN A 67 -8.04 -5.15 -3.53
N TRP A 68 -7.32 -4.78 -4.59
CA TRP A 68 -5.98 -5.30 -4.88
C TRP A 68 -4.99 -5.03 -3.74
N GLU A 69 -4.92 -3.79 -3.25
CA GLU A 69 -4.07 -3.41 -2.12
C GLU A 69 -4.40 -4.24 -0.87
N CYS A 70 -5.69 -4.43 -0.56
CA CYS A 70 -6.13 -5.25 0.57
C CYS A 70 -5.66 -6.71 0.44
N MET A 71 -5.83 -7.30 -0.74
CA MET A 71 -5.41 -8.68 -1.00
C MET A 71 -3.89 -8.86 -0.93
N LEU A 72 -3.12 -7.89 -1.44
CA LEU A 72 -1.66 -7.89 -1.27
C LEU A 72 -1.26 -7.84 0.20
N ARG A 73 -1.87 -6.97 1.00
CA ARG A 73 -1.58 -6.85 2.44
C ARG A 73 -1.94 -8.12 3.20
N LEU A 74 -3.05 -8.77 2.84
CA LEU A 74 -3.45 -10.06 3.41
C LEU A 74 -2.37 -11.12 3.19
N HIS A 75 -1.93 -11.30 1.94
CA HIS A 75 -0.90 -12.28 1.63
C HIS A 75 0.47 -11.92 2.19
N ALA A 76 0.78 -10.63 2.30
CA ALA A 76 2.00 -10.17 2.95
C ALA A 76 2.02 -10.53 4.44
N ALA A 77 0.90 -10.32 5.14
CA ALA A 77 0.76 -10.71 6.54
C ALA A 77 0.90 -12.22 6.75
N GLU A 78 0.30 -13.03 5.87
CA GLU A 78 0.40 -14.50 5.96
C GLU A 78 1.82 -15.01 5.66
N ARG A 79 2.50 -14.44 4.66
CA ARG A 79 3.78 -14.95 4.16
C ARG A 79 4.99 -14.37 4.89
N PHE A 80 5.02 -13.07 5.06
CA PHE A 80 6.15 -12.31 5.60
C PHE A 80 5.93 -11.85 7.04
N GLN A 81 4.77 -12.16 7.62
CA GLN A 81 4.37 -11.70 8.97
C GLN A 81 4.32 -10.17 9.09
N ASP A 82 4.17 -9.48 7.95
CA ASP A 82 4.10 -8.03 7.86
C ASP A 82 3.06 -7.62 6.79
N PRO A 83 1.89 -7.07 7.17
CA PRO A 83 0.91 -6.57 6.22
C PRO A 83 1.40 -5.36 5.42
N HIS A 84 2.50 -4.72 5.84
CA HIS A 84 3.11 -3.56 5.20
C HIS A 84 4.39 -3.92 4.45
N TYR A 85 4.68 -5.23 4.26
CA TYR A 85 5.91 -5.69 3.65
C TYR A 85 6.24 -5.03 2.32
N PHE A 86 5.25 -4.74 1.48
CA PHE A 86 5.45 -4.10 0.16
C PHE A 86 5.73 -2.59 0.20
N LEU A 87 5.52 -1.91 1.34
CA LEU A 87 5.84 -0.48 1.49
C LEU A 87 7.34 -0.24 1.66
N GLY A 88 8.05 -1.25 2.14
CA GLY A 88 9.47 -1.19 2.42
C GLY A 88 9.80 -0.60 3.77
N ASN A 89 10.90 -1.10 4.31
CA ASN A 89 11.60 -0.50 5.43
C ASN A 89 13.06 -0.35 5.00
N ASP A 90 13.52 0.90 4.89
CA ASP A 90 14.84 1.27 4.34
C ASP A 90 16.03 0.65 5.10
N LYS A 91 15.78 -0.02 6.22
CA LYS A 91 16.81 -0.62 7.10
C LYS A 91 16.73 -2.14 7.23
N ALA A 92 15.74 -2.79 6.64
CA ALA A 92 15.58 -4.24 6.78
C ALA A 92 16.45 -4.99 5.76
N ILE A 93 17.29 -5.91 6.23
CA ILE A 93 17.93 -6.90 5.37
C ILE A 93 16.84 -7.88 4.92
N ILE A 94 16.58 -7.93 3.62
CA ILE A 94 15.57 -8.80 3.04
C ILE A 94 16.23 -10.09 2.58
N ASP A 95 15.64 -11.21 2.96
CA ASP A 95 16.06 -12.52 2.48
C ASP A 95 15.89 -12.62 0.94
N PRO A 96 16.89 -13.11 0.18
CA PRO A 96 16.82 -13.21 -1.27
C PRO A 96 15.60 -14.01 -1.77
N SER A 97 15.25 -15.11 -1.11
CA SER A 97 14.08 -15.91 -1.50
C SER A 97 12.79 -15.13 -1.28
N ASP A 98 12.66 -14.41 -0.15
CA ASP A 98 11.50 -13.56 0.11
C ASP A 98 11.37 -12.40 -0.88
N LYS A 99 12.49 -11.82 -1.32
CA LYS A 99 12.49 -10.84 -2.42
C LYS A 99 11.92 -11.45 -3.71
N MET A 100 12.36 -12.64 -4.09
CA MET A 100 11.87 -13.33 -5.29
C MET A 100 10.39 -13.69 -5.18
N ILE A 101 9.94 -14.12 -4.01
CA ILE A 101 8.53 -14.44 -3.73
C ILE A 101 7.68 -13.17 -3.83
N ALA A 102 8.06 -12.08 -3.17
CA ALA A 102 7.32 -10.81 -3.21
C ALA A 102 7.23 -10.26 -4.64
N GLN A 103 8.34 -10.33 -5.39
CA GLN A 103 8.38 -9.96 -6.81
C GLN A 103 7.44 -10.84 -7.66
N GLY A 104 7.44 -12.16 -7.43
CA GLY A 104 6.54 -13.07 -8.13
C GLY A 104 5.07 -12.79 -7.81
N ILE A 105 4.74 -12.55 -6.54
CA ILE A 105 3.39 -12.21 -6.11
C ILE A 105 2.92 -10.92 -6.79
N ILE A 106 3.69 -9.83 -6.72
CA ILE A 106 3.26 -8.55 -7.29
C ILE A 106 3.07 -8.66 -8.81
N ASN A 107 4.00 -9.30 -9.52
CA ASN A 107 3.92 -9.53 -10.97
C ASN A 107 2.69 -10.38 -11.35
N SER A 108 2.36 -11.38 -10.54
CA SER A 108 1.19 -12.24 -10.78
C SER A 108 -0.15 -11.59 -10.41
N SER A 109 -0.12 -10.53 -9.63
CA SER A 109 -1.31 -9.84 -9.09
C SER A 109 -1.80 -8.69 -9.97
N ILE A 110 -1.14 -8.43 -11.10
CA ILE A 110 -1.47 -7.34 -12.02
C ILE A 110 -1.99 -7.87 -13.36
N SER A 111 -2.81 -7.07 -14.06
CA SER A 111 -3.19 -7.38 -15.44
C SER A 111 -1.96 -7.44 -16.35
N SER A 112 -1.98 -8.33 -17.34
CA SER A 112 -0.98 -8.39 -18.40
C SER A 112 -0.80 -7.05 -19.12
N ASP A 113 -1.85 -6.23 -19.19
CA ASP A 113 -1.82 -4.89 -19.80
C ASP A 113 -0.93 -3.91 -19.04
N LEU A 114 -0.60 -4.21 -17.78
CA LEU A 114 0.31 -3.42 -16.94
C LEU A 114 1.74 -3.93 -16.93
N THR A 115 2.03 -5.04 -17.64
CA THR A 115 3.38 -5.62 -17.68
C THR A 115 4.41 -4.60 -18.10
N TYR A 116 4.18 -3.86 -19.19
CA TYR A 116 5.10 -2.82 -19.67
C TYR A 116 5.31 -1.70 -18.66
N VAL A 117 4.29 -1.37 -17.87
CA VAL A 117 4.40 -0.33 -16.83
C VAL A 117 5.37 -0.76 -15.74
N ILE A 118 5.47 -2.06 -15.45
CA ILE A 118 6.30 -2.56 -14.34
C ILE A 118 7.70 -3.01 -14.75
N LEU A 119 7.98 -3.19 -16.05
CA LEU A 119 9.26 -3.72 -16.55
C LEU A 119 10.48 -2.85 -16.19
N ASP A 120 10.28 -1.53 -16.09
CA ASP A 120 11.37 -0.57 -15.89
C ASP A 120 11.82 -0.48 -14.41
N PHE A 121 11.16 -1.19 -13.49
CA PHE A 121 11.42 -1.09 -12.06
C PHE A 121 12.34 -2.22 -11.56
N ALA A 122 13.37 -1.82 -10.82
CA ALA A 122 14.39 -2.73 -10.29
C ALA A 122 13.95 -3.52 -9.05
N SER A 123 12.84 -3.12 -8.41
CA SER A 123 12.36 -3.78 -7.19
C SER A 123 10.84 -3.79 -7.09
N PHE A 124 10.31 -4.79 -6.39
CA PHE A 124 8.88 -4.87 -6.06
C PHE A 124 8.38 -3.70 -5.21
N PHE A 125 9.26 -3.04 -4.44
CA PHE A 125 8.93 -1.81 -3.72
C PHE A 125 8.61 -0.67 -4.67
N ASP A 126 9.45 -0.48 -5.69
CA ASP A 126 9.28 0.59 -6.65
C ASP A 126 8.03 0.35 -7.51
N ILE A 127 7.80 -0.92 -7.89
CA ILE A 127 6.56 -1.34 -8.56
C ILE A 127 5.35 -1.01 -7.69
N TYR A 128 5.35 -1.42 -6.42
CA TYR A 128 4.23 -1.16 -5.51
C TYR A 128 3.97 0.34 -5.34
N LYS A 129 5.00 1.13 -5.03
CA LYS A 129 4.91 2.58 -4.87
C LYS A 129 4.37 3.25 -6.14
N HIS A 130 4.87 2.85 -7.30
CA HIS A 130 4.43 3.40 -8.58
C HIS A 130 2.95 3.08 -8.86
N LEU A 131 2.53 1.82 -8.69
CA LEU A 131 1.14 1.41 -8.92
C LEU A 131 0.17 2.11 -7.96
N ILE A 132 0.53 2.20 -6.67
CA ILE A 132 -0.27 2.92 -5.68
C ILE A 132 -0.39 4.39 -6.06
N SER A 133 0.72 5.05 -6.41
CA SER A 133 0.72 6.45 -6.85
C SER A 133 -0.21 6.66 -8.06
N LYS A 134 0.07 5.94 -9.15
CA LYS A 134 -0.64 6.07 -10.43
C LYS A 134 -2.15 5.87 -10.27
N PHE A 135 -2.55 4.79 -9.60
CA PHE A 135 -3.96 4.43 -9.52
C PHE A 135 -4.71 5.09 -8.37
N ARG A 136 -4.03 5.59 -7.34
CA ARG A 136 -4.68 6.40 -6.30
C ARG A 136 -5.18 7.72 -6.88
N VAL A 137 -4.43 8.36 -7.77
CA VAL A 137 -4.88 9.57 -8.50
C VAL A 137 -6.10 9.26 -9.38
N VAL A 138 -6.02 8.20 -10.20
CA VAL A 138 -7.14 7.80 -11.08
C VAL A 138 -8.39 7.44 -10.28
N ASN A 139 -8.24 6.69 -9.18
CA ASN A 139 -9.35 6.36 -8.31
C ASN A 139 -9.94 7.62 -7.65
N ARG A 140 -9.11 8.58 -7.22
CA ARG A 140 -9.59 9.84 -6.65
C ARG A 140 -10.47 10.62 -7.62
N ALA A 141 -10.06 10.73 -8.89
CA ALA A 141 -10.87 11.36 -9.92
C ALA A 141 -12.23 10.64 -10.11
N ALA A 142 -12.22 9.31 -10.17
CA ALA A 142 -13.45 8.52 -10.27
C ALA A 142 -14.36 8.67 -9.03
N GLN A 143 -13.79 8.80 -7.84
CA GLN A 143 -14.52 9.05 -6.59
C GLN A 143 -15.16 10.44 -6.58
N LEU A 144 -14.45 11.46 -7.05
CA LEU A 144 -14.96 12.83 -7.20
C LEU A 144 -16.10 12.89 -8.22
N GLN A 145 -15.97 12.17 -9.34
CA GLN A 145 -17.05 12.06 -10.32
C GLN A 145 -18.31 11.45 -9.69
N LEU A 146 -18.18 10.31 -8.98
CA LEU A 146 -19.31 9.68 -8.30
C LEU A 146 -19.95 10.60 -7.24
N TRP A 147 -19.12 11.37 -6.53
CA TRP A 147 -19.61 12.37 -5.58
C TRP A 147 -20.42 13.47 -6.27
N ASN A 148 -19.96 13.96 -7.41
CA ASN A 148 -20.70 14.95 -8.21
C ASN A 148 -22.00 14.36 -8.78
N GLU A 149 -22.00 13.10 -9.21
CA GLU A 149 -23.21 12.40 -9.64
C GLU A 149 -24.22 12.26 -8.50
N PHE A 150 -23.75 12.00 -7.27
CA PHE A 150 -24.58 11.96 -6.06
C PHE A 150 -25.23 13.31 -5.77
N LEU A 151 -24.45 14.41 -5.79
CA LEU A 151 -24.98 15.76 -5.55
C LEU A 151 -25.91 16.25 -6.66
N ALA A 152 -25.71 15.80 -7.89
CA ALA A 152 -26.55 16.14 -9.03
C ALA A 152 -27.89 15.37 -9.05
N VAL A 153 -28.15 14.49 -8.08
CA VAL A 153 -29.46 13.83 -7.95
C VAL A 153 -30.51 14.89 -7.60
N ASP A 154 -31.31 15.24 -8.59
CA ASP A 154 -32.46 16.13 -8.45
C ASP A 154 -33.73 15.30 -8.18
N PRO A 155 -34.31 15.37 -6.95
CA PRO A 155 -35.52 14.64 -6.62
C PRO A 155 -36.73 15.08 -7.45
N ALA A 156 -36.78 16.34 -7.92
CA ALA A 156 -37.91 16.87 -8.67
C ALA A 156 -38.01 16.26 -10.08
N LYS A 157 -36.90 15.77 -10.63
CA LYS A 157 -36.87 15.06 -11.92
C LYS A 157 -37.27 13.59 -11.82
N LEU A 158 -37.51 13.07 -10.61
CA LEU A 158 -37.87 11.67 -10.38
C LEU A 158 -39.34 11.59 -9.99
N SER A 159 -40.14 10.93 -10.82
CA SER A 159 -41.60 10.88 -10.69
C SER A 159 -42.11 10.12 -9.46
N THR A 160 -41.25 9.34 -8.79
CA THR A 160 -41.62 8.54 -7.60
C THR A 160 -40.45 8.45 -6.61
N THR A 161 -40.79 8.27 -5.33
CA THR A 161 -39.83 7.98 -4.25
C THR A 161 -39.07 6.67 -4.49
N ALA A 162 -39.71 5.65 -5.08
CA ALA A 162 -39.06 4.39 -5.46
C ALA A 162 -37.97 4.60 -6.51
N ALA A 163 -38.20 5.46 -7.51
CA ALA A 163 -37.20 5.81 -8.52
C ALA A 163 -36.00 6.56 -7.90
N LEU A 164 -36.27 7.47 -6.96
CA LEU A 164 -35.22 8.15 -6.18
C LEU A 164 -34.37 7.16 -5.38
N TYR A 165 -35.01 6.28 -4.60
CA TYR A 165 -34.30 5.26 -3.83
C TYR A 165 -33.46 4.34 -4.72
N LYS A 166 -34.00 3.90 -5.86
CA LYS A 166 -33.26 3.07 -6.82
C LYS A 166 -32.01 3.79 -7.35
N LYS A 167 -32.11 5.08 -7.67
CA LYS A 167 -30.97 5.88 -8.14
C LYS A 167 -29.93 6.09 -7.05
N LEU A 168 -30.34 6.43 -5.83
CA LEU A 168 -29.44 6.59 -4.70
C LEU A 168 -28.74 5.27 -4.33
N ASN A 169 -29.47 4.15 -4.31
CA ASN A 169 -28.88 2.84 -4.01
C ASN A 169 -27.88 2.40 -5.09
N HIS A 170 -28.14 2.73 -6.36
CA HIS A 170 -27.19 2.48 -7.44
C HIS A 170 -25.87 3.24 -7.22
N ILE A 171 -25.95 4.54 -6.88
CA ILE A 171 -24.77 5.38 -6.60
C ILE A 171 -24.06 4.91 -5.33
N GLY A 172 -24.80 4.58 -4.27
CA GLY A 172 -24.23 4.04 -3.02
C GLY A 172 -23.46 2.74 -3.24
N ASN A 173 -23.98 1.83 -4.06
CA ASN A 173 -23.26 0.62 -4.45
C ASN A 173 -21.99 0.94 -5.27
N ALA A 174 -22.01 1.99 -6.09
CA ALA A 174 -20.84 2.45 -6.85
C ALA A 174 -19.76 3.03 -5.92
N PHE A 175 -20.13 3.76 -4.86
CA PHE A 175 -19.18 4.21 -3.84
C PHE A 175 -18.41 3.05 -3.22
N HIS A 176 -19.11 1.99 -2.81
CA HIS A 176 -18.46 0.81 -2.26
C HIS A 176 -17.50 0.16 -3.25
N LYS A 177 -17.94 -0.01 -4.51
CA LYS A 177 -17.11 -0.59 -5.59
C LYS A 177 -15.85 0.23 -5.90
N LYS A 178 -15.93 1.56 -5.82
CA LYS A 178 -14.76 2.45 -6.01
C LYS A 178 -13.97 2.69 -4.72
N GLY A 179 -14.32 2.02 -3.64
CA GLY A 179 -13.65 2.15 -2.35
C GLY A 179 -13.79 3.54 -1.71
N LEU A 180 -14.88 4.26 -2.04
CA LEU A 180 -15.22 5.51 -1.36
C LEU A 180 -16.03 5.17 -0.11
N VAL A 181 -15.35 5.11 1.03
CA VAL A 181 -15.99 5.02 2.34
C VAL A 181 -16.25 6.44 2.83
N LEU A 182 -17.52 6.81 2.99
CA LEU A 182 -17.93 8.16 3.44
C LEU A 182 -17.74 8.31 4.95
N SER A 183 -16.49 8.37 5.41
CA SER A 183 -16.19 8.86 6.76
C SER A 183 -16.41 10.37 6.85
N TRP A 184 -16.50 10.92 8.06
CA TRP A 184 -16.61 12.37 8.26
C TRP A 184 -15.46 13.15 7.60
N GLU A 185 -14.23 12.64 7.70
CA GLU A 185 -13.05 13.24 7.08
C GLU A 185 -13.13 13.23 5.55
N VAL A 186 -13.55 12.10 4.96
CA VAL A 186 -13.73 11.97 3.52
C VAL A 186 -14.82 12.90 3.03
N MET A 187 -15.98 12.94 3.71
CA MET A 187 -17.07 13.86 3.38
C MET A 187 -16.63 15.32 3.49
N THR A 188 -15.91 15.68 4.56
CA THR A 188 -15.35 17.03 4.74
C THR A 188 -14.42 17.40 3.60
N GLY A 189 -13.49 16.51 3.23
CA GLY A 189 -12.59 16.73 2.10
C GLY A 189 -13.30 16.87 0.75
N LEU A 190 -14.35 16.07 0.51
CA LEU A 190 -15.18 16.16 -0.70
C LEU A 190 -15.99 17.46 -0.75
N ILE A 191 -16.56 17.90 0.38
CA ILE A 191 -17.28 19.17 0.50
C ILE A 191 -16.32 20.33 0.26
N ILE A 192 -15.16 20.35 0.92
CA ILE A 192 -14.15 21.40 0.70
C ILE A 192 -13.77 21.44 -0.77
N HIS A 193 -13.40 20.30 -1.37
CA HIS A 193 -13.00 20.22 -2.78
C HIS A 193 -14.09 20.77 -3.73
N ASN A 194 -15.36 20.41 -3.52
CA ASN A 194 -16.47 20.93 -4.33
C ASN A 194 -16.76 22.43 -4.16
N ASN A 195 -16.33 23.02 -3.05
CA ASN A 195 -16.49 24.45 -2.80
C ASN A 195 -15.24 25.26 -3.19
N LEU A 196 -14.14 24.61 -3.60
CA LEU A 196 -13.00 25.29 -4.17
C LEU A 196 -13.33 25.73 -5.61
N ARG A 197 -13.00 26.97 -5.96
CA ARG A 197 -13.07 27.46 -7.34
C ARG A 197 -11.91 26.88 -8.15
N ASP A 198 -12.07 26.73 -9.46
CA ASP A 198 -11.15 25.99 -10.36
C ASP A 198 -9.65 26.32 -10.16
N SER A 199 -9.30 27.59 -9.95
CA SER A 199 -7.90 28.00 -9.73
C SER A 199 -7.32 27.57 -8.38
N LEU A 200 -8.14 27.55 -7.32
CA LEU A 200 -7.75 27.00 -6.02
C LEU A 200 -7.77 25.47 -6.03
N CYS A 201 -8.70 24.87 -6.76
CA CYS A 201 -8.80 23.42 -6.88
C CYS A 201 -7.52 22.85 -7.53
N GLN A 202 -7.09 23.40 -8.67
CA GLN A 202 -5.81 23.05 -9.28
C GLN A 202 -4.63 23.27 -8.33
N SER A 203 -4.58 24.40 -7.62
CA SER A 203 -3.47 24.67 -6.70
C SER A 203 -3.44 23.71 -5.50
N VAL A 204 -4.61 23.31 -4.98
CA VAL A 204 -4.72 22.35 -3.88
C VAL A 204 -4.36 20.96 -4.35
N ASP A 205 -4.87 20.53 -5.51
CA ASP A 205 -4.54 19.22 -6.09
C ASP A 205 -3.03 19.11 -6.36
N GLN A 206 -2.41 20.16 -6.93
CA GLN A 206 -0.97 20.20 -7.18
C GLN A 206 -0.16 20.17 -5.87
N LYS A 207 -0.62 20.86 -4.82
CA LYS A 207 0.03 20.82 -3.50
C LYS A 207 -0.14 19.48 -2.81
N VAL A 208 -1.30 18.84 -2.94
CA VAL A 208 -1.55 17.49 -2.41
C VAL A 208 -0.68 16.50 -3.17
N GLU A 209 -0.56 16.60 -4.49
CA GLU A 209 0.29 15.74 -5.31
C GLU A 209 1.77 15.88 -4.91
N LEU A 210 2.27 17.12 -4.82
CA LEU A 210 3.63 17.42 -4.33
C LEU A 210 3.84 16.94 -2.88
N PHE A 211 2.85 17.08 -2.00
CA PHE A 211 2.91 16.58 -0.64
C PHE A 211 3.01 15.05 -0.63
N MET A 212 2.19 14.37 -1.42
CA MET A 212 2.18 12.91 -1.50
C MET A 212 3.47 12.37 -2.12
N GLU A 213 4.03 13.04 -3.15
CA GLU A 213 5.33 12.72 -3.72
C GLU A 213 6.46 12.88 -2.71
N SER A 214 6.49 13.98 -1.96
CA SER A 214 7.52 14.25 -0.96
C SER A 214 7.42 13.37 0.30
N HIS A 215 6.25 12.78 0.58
CA HIS A 215 5.99 11.97 1.77
C HIS A 215 5.74 10.49 1.45
N ASN A 216 6.22 9.98 0.30
CA ASN A 216 6.06 8.58 -0.12
C ASN A 216 4.60 8.09 -0.02
N TYR A 217 3.63 8.96 -0.31
CA TYR A 217 2.19 8.68 -0.27
C TYR A 217 1.66 8.22 1.10
N GLN A 218 2.38 8.48 2.20
CA GLN A 218 1.83 8.35 3.54
C GLN A 218 0.66 9.33 3.69
N VAL A 219 -0.50 8.82 4.09
CA VAL A 219 -1.67 9.67 4.36
C VAL A 219 -1.31 10.53 5.57
N PRO A 220 -1.48 11.87 5.52
CA PRO A 220 -1.30 12.70 6.69
C PRO A 220 -2.20 12.14 7.80
N THR A 221 -1.60 11.55 8.81
CA THR A 221 -2.33 11.20 10.02
C THR A 221 -2.55 12.52 10.72
N TYR A 222 -3.81 12.93 10.86
CA TYR A 222 -4.18 13.97 11.82
C TYR A 222 -3.94 13.41 13.22
N THR A 223 -2.68 13.24 13.60
CA THR A 223 -2.31 13.23 15.00
C THR A 223 -2.59 14.64 15.48
N THR A 224 -3.43 14.71 16.50
CA THR A 224 -3.87 15.91 17.22
C THR A 224 -2.66 16.69 17.74
N ASN A 225 -2.04 17.47 16.86
CA ASN A 225 -0.97 18.42 17.18
C ASN A 225 -1.25 19.82 16.62
N CYS A 226 -2.50 20.08 16.17
CA CYS A 226 -2.94 21.41 15.76
C CYS A 226 -3.15 22.39 16.93
N ASP A 227 -3.00 21.96 18.19
CA ASP A 227 -3.14 22.85 19.35
C ASP A 227 -1.82 23.51 19.79
N GLN A 228 -0.68 23.25 19.12
CA GLN A 228 0.64 23.76 19.55
C GLN A 228 1.31 24.75 18.57
N GLN A 229 0.70 25.10 17.45
CA GLN A 229 1.25 26.09 16.52
C GLN A 229 0.44 27.39 16.38
N CYS A 230 -0.67 27.54 17.11
CA CYS A 230 -1.47 28.77 17.13
C CYS A 230 -1.20 29.69 18.33
N LEU A 231 -0.22 29.38 19.19
CA LEU A 231 0.20 30.24 20.30
C LEU A 231 1.72 30.46 20.22
N ASN A 232 2.16 31.30 19.29
CA ASN A 232 3.43 32.02 19.37
C ASN A 232 3.45 33.16 18.35
N VAL A 233 2.61 34.17 18.61
CA VAL A 233 2.85 35.54 18.15
C VAL A 233 2.55 36.47 19.32
N THR A 234 3.61 37.11 19.82
CA THR A 234 3.67 38.31 20.68
C THR A 234 3.03 38.26 22.08
N SER A 235 3.86 38.24 23.13
CA SER A 235 4.27 39.47 23.82
C SER A 235 5.20 39.13 24.99
N ASP A 236 6.34 39.82 25.07
CA ASP A 236 7.08 40.03 26.31
C ASP A 236 6.14 40.50 27.42
N VAL A 237 6.25 39.88 28.60
CA VAL A 237 6.03 40.40 29.98
C VAL A 237 5.80 39.19 30.90
N GLU A 238 6.83 38.80 31.65
CA GLU A 238 6.68 38.20 32.99
C GLU A 238 6.16 39.28 33.97
N PRO A 239 5.60 38.99 35.18
CA PRO A 239 5.51 37.70 35.88
C PRO A 239 4.17 37.47 36.65
N THR A 240 4.01 36.27 37.22
CA THR A 240 3.66 35.97 38.64
C THR A 240 2.78 34.73 38.79
N CYS A 241 3.31 33.73 39.48
CA CYS A 241 2.57 32.59 40.00
C CYS A 241 1.63 33.01 41.14
N PRO A 242 0.46 32.36 41.25
CA PRO A 242 0.01 31.88 42.55
C PRO A 242 -0.25 30.36 42.54
N THR A 243 0.24 29.72 43.59
CA THR A 243 0.04 28.32 43.98
C THR A 243 -1.43 27.91 44.17
N PRO A 244 -1.74 26.60 44.14
CA PRO A 244 -3.09 26.07 43.88
C PRO A 244 -3.90 25.83 45.17
N PRO A 245 -5.23 25.70 45.08
CA PRO A 245 -6.01 25.00 46.09
C PRO A 245 -6.34 23.56 45.68
N LYS A 246 -6.13 22.71 46.67
CA LYS A 246 -6.46 21.29 46.74
C LYS A 246 -7.98 21.06 46.62
N SER A 247 -8.35 19.95 45.98
CA SER A 247 -9.06 18.83 46.61
C SER A 247 -10.37 18.34 45.95
N PHE A 248 -10.46 17.00 45.94
CA PHE A 248 -11.61 16.08 45.96
C PHE A 248 -12.70 16.12 44.88
N GLY A 249 -12.97 14.93 44.31
CA GLY A 249 -14.23 14.61 43.65
C GLY A 249 -14.21 13.35 42.79
N VAL A 250 -14.21 12.17 43.42
CA VAL A 250 -14.66 10.92 42.79
C VAL A 250 -16.16 11.03 42.53
N TYR A 251 -16.65 10.74 41.31
CA TYR A 251 -17.99 10.13 41.12
C TYR A 251 -18.13 9.45 39.75
N GLN A 252 -18.67 8.23 39.79
CA GLN A 252 -19.08 7.38 38.68
C GLN A 252 -20.44 7.80 38.08
N SER A 253 -20.70 7.22 36.90
CA SER A 253 -22.01 6.78 36.36
C SER A 253 -22.76 7.68 35.37
N GLY A 254 -22.88 7.14 34.14
CA GLY A 254 -24.14 6.83 33.45
C GLY A 254 -25.11 7.96 33.11
N ARG A 255 -25.44 8.09 31.82
CA ARG A 255 -26.84 8.20 31.38
C ARG A 255 -27.05 7.92 29.89
N TYR A 256 -28.02 7.03 29.66
CA TYR A 256 -28.82 6.82 28.46
C TYR A 256 -29.49 8.11 27.96
N TRP A 257 -29.70 8.22 26.65
CA TRP A 257 -30.89 8.85 26.07
C TRP A 257 -31.35 8.07 24.84
N GLY A 258 -32.52 7.45 24.97
CA GLY A 258 -33.38 7.08 23.84
C GLY A 258 -34.28 8.26 23.49
N MET A 259 -34.60 8.41 22.21
CA MET A 259 -35.61 9.33 21.71
C MET A 259 -36.76 8.52 21.12
N THR A 260 -37.95 8.72 21.70
CA THR A 260 -39.23 8.21 21.23
C THR A 260 -39.85 9.24 20.30
N LEU A 261 -40.43 8.72 19.21
CA LEU A 261 -41.26 9.45 18.24
C LEU A 261 -42.53 10.01 18.86
N ALA A 262 -42.88 11.23 18.45
CA ALA A 262 -44.24 11.73 18.29
C ALA A 262 -44.24 12.66 17.07
#